data_AF-A0A7L9AMB1-F1
#
_entry.id   AF-A0A7L9AMB1-F1
#
_cell.length_a   1.000
_cell.length_b   1.000
_cell.length_c   1.000
_cell.angle_alpha   90.00
_cell.angle_beta   90.00
_cell.angle_gamma   90.00
#
_symmetry.space_group_name_H-M   'P 1'
#
loop_
_entity.id
_entity.type
_entity.pdbx_description
1 polymer ?
#
loop_
_entity_poly.entity_id
_entity_poly.type
_entity_poly.pdbx_seq_one_letter_code
_entity_poly.pdbx_strand_id
1 'polypeptide(L)' 'FDRFGAIKKIEYAKGEPHAYILYDSIDAAQAAVKEMRGFPLGGPERRLRIDFADVGTGGPYRPKPYSAPV' A
#
# COMPACT_ATOMS: atom_id res chain seq x y z
N PHE A 1 0.52 4.73 9.59
CA PHE A 1 -0.63 4.08 8.92
C PHE A 1 -1.82 3.96 9.86
N ASP A 2 -1.66 3.46 11.09
CA ASP A 2 -2.78 3.40 12.07
C ASP A 2 -3.43 4.77 12.37
N ARG A 3 -2.65 5.87 12.35
CA ARG A 3 -3.15 7.24 12.53
C ARG A 3 -4.20 7.72 11.51
N PHE A 4 -4.32 7.07 10.36
CA PHE A 4 -5.24 7.51 9.30
C PHE A 4 -6.61 6.84 9.41
N GLY A 5 -6.72 5.76 10.18
CA GLY A 5 -7.97 5.05 10.40
C GLY A 5 -7.74 3.60 10.81
N ALA A 6 -8.83 2.92 11.18
CA ALA A 6 -8.79 1.54 11.61
C ALA A 6 -8.27 0.62 10.50
N ILE A 7 -7.16 -0.06 10.77
CA ILE A 7 -6.57 -1.03 9.86
C ILE A 7 -7.32 -2.35 10.00
N LYS A 8 -7.86 -2.85 8.90
CA LYS A 8 -8.60 -4.12 8.83
C LYS A 8 -7.69 -5.30 8.60
N LYS A 9 -6.69 -5.14 7.73
CA LYS A 9 -5.73 -6.20 7.39
C LYS A 9 -4.42 -5.59 6.90
N ILE A 10 -3.31 -6.24 7.22
CA ILE A 10 -2.00 -5.96 6.62
C ILE A 10 -1.51 -7.26 5.97
N GLU A 11 -1.17 -7.18 4.70
CA GLU A 11 -0.57 -8.29 3.96
C GLU A 11 0.87 -7.93 3.61
N TYR A 12 1.79 -8.68 4.21
CA TYR A 12 3.22 -8.55 3.94
C TYR A 12 3.79 -9.94 3.71
N ALA A 13 4.39 -10.16 2.54
CA ALA A 13 5.15 -11.37 2.27
C ALA A 13 6.64 -11.10 2.44
N LYS A 14 7.30 -11.94 3.23
CA LYS A 14 8.75 -11.86 3.44
C LYS A 14 9.46 -12.08 2.10
N GLY A 15 10.28 -11.12 1.70
CA GLY A 15 10.99 -11.14 0.43
C GLY A 15 10.34 -10.27 -0.65
N GLU A 16 9.10 -9.80 -0.46
CA GLU A 16 8.51 -8.79 -1.34
C GLU A 16 8.95 -7.38 -0.91
N PRO A 17 9.22 -6.49 -1.88
CA PRO A 17 9.61 -5.10 -1.61
C PRO A 17 8.41 -4.19 -1.25
N HIS A 18 7.21 -4.75 -1.15
CA HIS A 18 5.97 -4.02 -0.90
C HIS A 18 5.08 -4.72 0.13
N ALA A 19 4.11 -3.97 0.67
CA ALA A 19 3.08 -4.48 1.56
C ALA A 19 1.74 -3.83 1.20
N TYR A 20 0.65 -4.51 1.53
CA TYR A 20 -0.71 -4.00 1.34
C TYR A 20 -1.34 -3.75 2.70
N ILE A 21 -2.04 -2.61 2.82
CA ILE A 21 -2.78 -2.22 4.01
C ILE A 21 -4.21 -1.99 3.59
N LEU A 22 -5.13 -2.75 4.18
CA LEU A 22 -6.56 -2.58 3.99
C LEU A 22 -7.11 -1.81 5.20
N TYR A 23 -7.71 -0.66 4.93
CA TYR A 23 -8.46 0.11 5.93
C TYR A 23 -9.93 -0.30 5.95
N ASP A 24 -10.60 -0.02 7.06
CA ASP A 24 -12.04 -0.18 7.15
C ASP A 24 -12.80 0.91 6.37
N SER A 25 -12.19 2.09 6.19
CA SER A 25 -12.75 3.22 5.44
C SER A 25 -11.88 3.61 4.24
N ILE A 26 -12.53 3.98 3.12
CA ILE A 26 -11.87 4.52 1.93
C ILE A 26 -11.21 5.87 2.23
N ASP A 27 -11.85 6.70 3.06
CA ASP A 27 -11.33 8.02 3.43
C ASP A 27 -9.97 7.91 4.14
N ALA A 28 -9.85 6.93 5.05
CA ALA A 28 -8.59 6.60 5.73
C ALA A 28 -7.50 6.16 4.74
N ALA A 29 -7.86 5.36 3.74
CA ALA A 29 -6.92 4.95 2.68
C ALA A 29 -6.44 6.15 1.86
N GLN A 30 -7.34 7.07 1.50
CA GLN A 30 -7.00 8.28 0.75
C GLN A 30 -6.08 9.22 1.56
N ALA A 31 -6.39 9.43 2.84
CA ALA A 31 -5.54 10.22 3.74
C ALA A 31 -4.13 9.62 3.86
N ALA A 32 -4.04 8.30 4.01
CA ALA A 32 -2.76 7.59 4.09
C ALA A 32 -1.93 7.74 2.80
N VAL A 33 -2.54 7.56 1.62
CA VAL A 33 -1.83 7.72 0.33
C VAL A 33 -1.35 9.16 0.16
N LYS A 34 -2.19 10.15 0.48
CA LYS A 34 -1.84 11.57 0.35
C LYS A 34 -0.66 11.96 1.21
N GLU A 35 -0.62 11.52 2.47
CA GLU A 35 0.39 11.97 3.42
C GLU A 35 1.68 11.16 3.38
N MET A 36 1.59 9.84 3.16
CA MET A 36 2.74 8.95 3.22
C MET A 36 3.47 8.81 1.87
N ARG A 37 2.84 9.22 0.76
CA ARG A 37 3.48 9.16 -0.56
C ARG A 37 4.69 10.10 -0.59
N GLY A 38 5.85 9.54 -0.91
CA GLY A 38 7.09 10.30 -0.95
C GLY A 38 7.74 10.51 0.42
N PHE A 39 7.20 9.91 1.49
CA PHE A 39 7.77 10.01 2.83
C PHE A 39 9.20 9.43 2.84
N PRO A 40 10.20 10.15 3.38
CA PRO A 40 11.57 9.69 3.39
C PRO A 40 11.74 8.50 4.34
N LEU A 41 12.27 7.40 3.83
CA LEU A 41 12.51 6.16 4.57
C LEU A 41 13.99 5.77 4.42
N GLY A 42 14.83 6.28 5.32
CA GLY A 42 16.25 5.95 5.36
C GLY A 42 17.15 6.74 4.39
N GLY A 43 16.73 7.94 3.98
CA GLY A 43 17.58 8.88 3.24
C GLY A 43 16.85 9.65 2.14
N PRO A 44 17.47 10.70 1.56
CA PRO A 44 16.84 11.58 0.56
C PRO A 44 16.45 10.86 -0.75
N GLU A 45 17.13 9.77 -1.10
CA GLU A 45 16.86 8.97 -2.31
C GLU A 45 15.88 7.80 -2.07
N ARG A 46 15.60 7.46 -0.81
CA ARG A 46 14.75 6.31 -0.46
C ARG A 46 13.41 6.81 0.05
N ARG A 47 12.53 7.13 -0.89
CA ARG A 47 11.17 7.59 -0.59
C ARG A 47 10.16 6.46 -0.72
N LEU A 48 9.20 6.44 0.20
CA LEU A 48 8.12 5.47 0.19
C LEU A 48 7.23 5.69 -1.04
N ARG A 49 7.07 4.64 -1.85
CA ARG A 49 6.12 4.59 -2.96
C ARG A 49 4.83 3.98 -2.44
N ILE A 50 3.73 4.68 -2.68
CA ILE A 50 2.39 4.25 -2.25
C ILE A 50 1.44 4.55 -3.38
N ASP A 51 0.58 3.59 -3.67
CA ASP A 51 -0.52 3.69 -4.62
C ASP A 51 -1.73 2.91 -4.10
N PHE A 52 -2.86 2.99 -4.79
CA PHE A 52 -4.04 2.21 -4.43
C PHE A 52 -3.95 0.81 -5.02
N ALA A 53 -4.27 -0.19 -4.20
CA ALA A 53 -4.42 -1.56 -4.66
C ALA A 53 -5.89 -1.84 -5.01
N ASP A 54 -6.12 -2.45 -6.17
CA ASP A 54 -7.43 -2.90 -6.64
C ASP A 54 -7.93 -4.08 -5.79
N VAL A 55 -8.97 -3.87 -4.98
CA VAL A 55 -9.64 -4.94 -4.25
C VAL A 55 -10.67 -5.55 -5.20
N GLY A 56 -10.23 -6.47 -6.07
CA GLY A 56 -11.12 -7.15 -7.01
C GLY A 56 -12.38 -7.69 -6.33
N THR A 57 -13.49 -7.75 -7.08
CA THR A 57 -14.83 -8.14 -6.61
C THR A 57 -14.85 -9.53 -5.95
N GLY A 58 -14.52 -9.60 -4.66
CA GLY A 58 -14.82 -10.74 -3.78
C GLY A 58 -13.70 -11.73 -3.42
N GLY A 59 -12.41 -11.37 -3.44
CA GLY A 59 -11.36 -12.31 -3.00
C GLY A 59 -10.07 -11.66 -2.47
N PRO A 60 -9.24 -12.41 -1.70
CA PRO A 60 -7.93 -11.94 -1.28
C PRO A 60 -7.10 -11.53 -2.50
N TYR A 61 -6.37 -10.41 -2.35
CA TYR A 61 -5.66 -9.76 -3.44
C TYR A 61 -4.70 -10.75 -4.13
N ARG A 62 -4.83 -10.89 -5.45
CA ARG A 62 -3.87 -11.62 -6.28
C ARG A 62 -2.91 -10.60 -6.88
N PRO A 63 -1.62 -10.60 -6.52
CA PRO A 63 -0.66 -9.69 -7.13
C PRO A 63 -0.65 -9.90 -8.65
N LYS A 64 -0.98 -8.83 -9.38
CA LYS A 64 -0.80 -8.78 -10.84
C LYS A 64 0.72 -8.83 -11.07
N PRO A 65 1.26 -9.86 -11.77
CA PRO A 65 2.68 -9.91 -12.04
C PRO A 65 3.05 -8.66 -12.83
N TYR A 66 3.95 -7.85 -12.26
CA TYR A 66 4.47 -6.65 -12.89
C TYR A 66 5.22 -7.10 -14.16
N SER A 67 4.56 -7.06 -15.32
CA SER A 67 5.19 -7.38 -16.58
C SER A 67 6.11 -6.20 -16.94
N ALA A 68 7.42 -6.42 -16.88
CA ALA A 68 8.40 -5.43 -17.33
C ALA A 68 8.14 -5.10 -18.81
N PRO A 69 8.18 -3.81 -19.22
CA PRO A 69 8.13 -3.47 -20.64
C PRO A 69 9.40 -3.98 -21.34
N VAL A 70 9.22 -4.62 -22.50
CA VAL A 70 10.28 -5.09 -23.42
C VAL A 70 10.91 -3.95 -24.20
#